data_AF-A0A3L6QJD1-F1
#
_entry.id   AF-A0A3L6QJD1-F1
#
_cell.length_a   1.000
_cell.length_b   1.000
_cell.length_c   1.000
_cell.angle_alpha   90.00
_cell.angle_beta   90.00
_cell.angle_gamma   90.00
#
_symmetry.space_group_name_H-M   'P 1'
#
loop_
_entity.id
_entity.type
_entity.pdbx_description
1 polymer ?
#
loop_
_entity_poly.entity_id
_entity_poly.type
_entity_poly.pdbx_seq_one_letter_code
_entity_poly.pdbx_strand_id
1 'polypeptide(L)'
;MYLLSTCDVLVTSGFSTFGYVAQGLAGRRPWVMPRPSPWEEWAEGQAPAEPPCRRAPSVEPSFHSPSYYDCAARRDVELDKVAPYIRRCVDVSWGIQLVNESSTRW
;
A
#
# COMPACT_ATOMS: atom_id res chain seq x y z
N MET A 1 11.95 -5.98 -11.34
CA MET A 1 11.03 -6.83 -10.55
C MET A 1 11.77 -8.05 -10.00
N TYR A 2 12.17 -9.02 -10.83
CA TYR A 2 12.84 -10.25 -10.36
C TYR A 2 14.13 -10.06 -9.56
N LEU A 3 15.07 -9.22 -10.02
CA LEU A 3 16.30 -8.96 -9.25
C LEU A 3 16.02 -8.27 -7.90
N LEU A 4 14.96 -7.47 -7.82
CA LEU A 4 14.53 -6.88 -6.54
C LEU A 4 13.92 -7.94 -5.63
N SER A 5 13.20 -8.92 -6.18
CA SER A 5 12.56 -9.95 -5.37
C SER A 5 13.55 -10.93 -4.74
N THR A 6 14.82 -10.92 -5.16
CA THR A 6 15.90 -11.69 -4.52
C THR A 6 16.58 -10.94 -3.37
N CYS A 7 16.22 -9.68 -3.11
CA CYS A 7 16.80 -8.89 -2.02
C CYS A 7 16.22 -9.29 -0.66
N ASP A 8 17.05 -9.23 0.39
CA ASP A 8 16.60 -9.48 1.77
C ASP A 8 15.73 -8.36 2.34
N VAL A 9 15.98 -7.13 1.90
CA VAL A 9 15.25 -5.93 2.28
C VAL A 9 14.84 -5.19 1.02
N LEU A 10 13.57 -4.79 0.97
CA LEU A 10 13.00 -4.02 -0.13
C LEU A 10 12.59 -2.63 0.35
N VAL A 11 12.99 -1.63 -0.42
CA VAL A 11 12.43 -0.28 -0.37
C VAL A 11 11.68 -0.04 -1.67
N THR A 12 10.42 0.34 -1.59
CA THR A 12 9.56 0.60 -2.76
C THR A 12 9.07 2.04 -2.76
N SER A 13 8.77 2.58 -3.94
CA SER A 13 8.13 3.89 -4.07
C SER A 13 6.61 3.76 -3.96
N GLY A 14 5.96 4.71 -3.27
CA GLY A 14 4.51 4.80 -3.23
C GLY A 14 3.90 4.87 -4.63
N PHE A 15 2.68 4.34 -4.77
CA PHE A 15 1.95 4.18 -6.04
C PHE A 15 2.60 3.22 -7.06
N SER A 16 3.79 2.68 -6.82
CA SER A 16 4.50 1.88 -7.81
C SER A 16 4.05 0.41 -7.83
N THR A 17 3.27 0.03 -8.85
CA THR A 17 2.90 -1.37 -9.08
C THR A 17 4.11 -2.25 -9.42
N PHE A 18 5.19 -1.67 -9.96
CA PHE A 18 6.48 -2.36 -10.16
C PHE A 18 7.06 -2.86 -8.83
N GLY A 19 6.95 -2.04 -7.78
CA GLY A 19 7.34 -2.40 -6.41
C GLY A 19 6.44 -3.49 -5.83
N TYR A 20 5.13 -3.41 -6.06
CA TYR A 20 4.17 -4.42 -5.58
C TYR A 20 4.42 -5.81 -6.18
N VAL A 21 4.80 -5.89 -7.46
CA VAL A 21 5.19 -7.18 -8.06
C VAL A 21 6.47 -7.71 -7.43
N ALA A 22 7.49 -6.86 -7.24
CA ALA A 22 8.75 -7.29 -6.65
C ALA A 22 8.60 -7.79 -5.20
N GLN A 23 7.85 -7.05 -4.36
CA GLN A 23 7.63 -7.44 -2.96
C GLN A 23 6.80 -8.73 -2.84
N GLY A 24 5.82 -8.93 -3.73
CA GLY A 24 4.97 -10.12 -3.77
C GLY A 24 5.77 -11.36 -4.16
N LEU A 25 6.60 -11.25 -5.21
CA LEU A 25 7.53 -12.32 -5.61
C LEU A 25 8.55 -12.63 -4.51
N ALA A 26 8.99 -11.63 -3.74
CA ALA A 26 9.91 -11.82 -2.63
C ALA A 26 9.25 -12.48 -1.41
N GLY A 27 7.92 -12.39 -1.30
CA GLY A 27 7.20 -12.72 -0.06
C GLY A 27 7.59 -11.81 1.12
N ARG A 28 7.99 -10.56 0.87
CA ARG A 28 8.54 -9.64 1.90
C ARG A 28 7.78 -8.33 2.00
N ARG A 29 7.61 -7.85 3.23
CA ARG A 29 7.01 -6.54 3.54
C ARG A 29 8.04 -5.43 3.31
N PRO A 30 7.85 -4.54 2.32
CA PRO A 30 8.81 -3.48 2.04
C PRO A 30 8.71 -2.32 3.04
N TRP A 31 9.72 -1.46 3.01
CA TRP A 31 9.61 -0.07 3.44
C TRP A 31 9.15 0.77 2.25
N VAL A 32 8.07 1.52 2.43
CA VAL A 32 7.47 2.32 1.35
C VAL A 32 7.85 3.77 1.54
N MET A 33 8.55 4.32 0.55
CA MET A 33 8.85 5.73 0.44
C MET A 33 7.61 6.44 -0.11
N PRO A 34 6.98 7.36 0.65
CA PRO A 34 5.82 8.10 0.18
C PRO A 34 6.22 8.94 -1.04
N ARG A 35 5.34 8.95 -2.03
CA ARG A 35 5.40 9.86 -3.16
C ARG A 35 4.36 10.96 -2.92
N PRO A 36 4.61 12.21 -3.36
CA PRO A 36 3.55 13.18 -3.53
C PRO A 36 2.44 12.57 -4.38
N SER A 37 1.22 13.04 -4.15
CA SER A 37 0.09 12.55 -4.91
C SER A 37 0.33 12.74 -6.42
N PRO A 38 -0.22 11.89 -7.31
CA PRO A 38 -0.14 12.11 -8.76
C PRO A 38 -0.68 13.48 -9.24
N TRP A 39 -1.43 14.19 -8.40
CA TRP A 39 -1.92 15.55 -8.65
C TRP A 39 -1.02 16.66 -8.09
N GLU A 40 0.09 16.30 -7.43
CA GLU A 40 1.11 17.23 -6.93
C GLU A 40 2.35 17.15 -7.83
N GLU A 41 2.90 18.30 -8.21
CA GLU A 41 4.15 18.35 -8.96
C GLU A 41 5.33 17.96 -8.05
N TRP A 42 6.09 16.96 -8.48
CA TRP A 42 7.34 16.61 -7.80
C TRP A 42 8.43 17.59 -8.26
N ALA A 43 9.10 18.24 -7.31
CA ALA A 43 10.25 19.09 -7.57
C ALA A 43 11.53 18.44 -7.03
N GLU A 44 12.61 18.52 -7.81
CA GLU A 44 13.93 18.11 -7.35
C GLU A 44 14.36 19.00 -6.16
N GLY A 45 14.84 18.39 -5.08
CA GLY A 45 15.19 19.10 -3.83
C GLY A 45 14.02 19.34 -2.88
N GLN A 46 12.80 18.87 -3.18
CA GLN A 46 11.70 18.86 -2.22
C GLN A 46 12.08 18.01 -1.00
N ALA A 47 11.85 18.56 0.20
CA ALA A 47 12.16 17.88 1.45
C ALA A 47 11.43 16.52 1.51
N PRO A 48 12.11 15.45 1.95
CA PRO A 48 11.46 14.16 2.10
C PRO A 48 10.33 14.26 3.14
N ALA A 49 9.28 13.46 2.94
CA ALA A 49 8.23 13.35 3.96
C ALA A 49 8.81 12.80 5.27
N GLU A 50 8.24 13.19 6.41
CA GLU A 50 8.59 12.65 7.72
C GLU A 50 7.47 11.73 8.25
N PRO A 51 7.74 10.45 8.57
CA PRO A 51 9.00 9.73 8.34
C PRO A 51 9.25 9.45 6.84
N PRO A 52 10.52 9.29 6.42
CA PRO A 52 10.90 9.13 5.00
C PRO A 52 10.43 7.81 4.39
N CYS A 53 10.14 6.81 5.21
CA CYS A 53 9.59 5.53 4.80
C CYS A 53 8.67 4.98 5.90
N ARG A 54 7.66 4.20 5.50
CA ARG A 54 6.80 3.46 6.43
C ARG A 54 6.79 1.98 6.05
N ARG A 55 6.82 1.09 7.04
CA ARG A 55 6.74 -0.36 6.79
C ARG A 55 5.35 -0.71 6.27
N ALA A 56 5.24 -1.38 5.13
CA ALA A 56 3.95 -1.87 4.64
C ALA A 56 3.35 -2.88 5.65
N PRO A 57 2.02 -2.90 5.85
CA PRO A 57 1.40 -3.82 6.82
C PRO A 57 1.44 -5.29 6.35
N SER A 58 1.50 -5.55 5.05
CA SER A 58 1.59 -6.89 4.45
C SER A 58 2.46 -6.87 3.19
N VAL A 59 2.57 -8.04 2.54
CA VAL A 59 3.24 -8.21 1.24
C VAL A 59 2.33 -7.85 0.07
N GLU A 60 1.05 -7.64 0.35
CA GLU A 60 -0.01 -7.57 -0.65
C GLU A 60 0.05 -6.25 -1.44
N PRO A 61 -0.36 -6.27 -2.71
CA PRO A 61 -0.47 -5.07 -3.52
C PRO A 61 -1.60 -4.16 -3.03
N SER A 62 -1.47 -2.86 -3.30
CA SER A 62 -2.55 -1.90 -3.14
C SER A 62 -3.50 -1.98 -4.33
N PHE A 63 -4.81 -2.09 -4.06
CA PHE A 63 -5.85 -1.87 -5.06
C PHE A 63 -6.21 -0.38 -5.07
N HIS A 64 -5.75 0.33 -6.10
CA HIS A 64 -5.83 1.80 -6.18
C HIS A 64 -7.25 2.34 -6.45
N SER A 65 -8.10 1.58 -7.12
CA SER A 65 -9.43 2.04 -7.55
C SER A 65 -10.51 1.05 -7.15
N PRO A 66 -10.68 0.78 -5.85
CA PRO A 66 -11.73 -0.13 -5.41
C PRO A 66 -13.11 0.51 -5.55
N SER A 67 -14.15 -0.32 -5.70
CA SER A 67 -15.54 0.12 -5.66
C SER A 67 -15.98 0.27 -4.20
N TYR A 68 -16.43 1.47 -3.80
CA TYR A 68 -16.87 1.77 -2.43
C TYR A 68 -18.36 1.48 -2.19
N TYR A 69 -18.92 0.40 -2.74
CA TYR A 69 -20.37 0.20 -2.80
C TYR A 69 -20.81 -1.13 -2.16
N ASP A 70 -21.78 -1.07 -1.25
CA ASP A 70 -22.51 -2.24 -0.76
C ASP A 70 -23.69 -2.53 -1.70
N CYS A 71 -23.59 -3.63 -2.44
CA CYS A 71 -24.59 -4.06 -3.41
C CYS A 71 -25.95 -4.41 -2.77
N ALA A 72 -25.96 -4.94 -1.55
CA ALA A 72 -27.17 -5.37 -0.87
C ALA A 72 -27.91 -4.17 -0.25
N ALA A 73 -27.18 -3.29 0.42
CA ALA A 73 -27.72 -2.06 1.00
C ALA A 73 -27.90 -0.93 -0.03
N ARG A 74 -27.36 -1.10 -1.24
CA ARG A 74 -27.39 -0.15 -2.37
C ARG A 74 -26.88 1.25 -2.01
N ARG A 75 -25.78 1.31 -1.26
CA ARG A 75 -25.18 2.56 -0.78
C ARG A 75 -23.67 2.47 -0.67
N ASP A 76 -23.03 3.62 -0.59
CA ASP A 76 -21.59 3.68 -0.40
C ASP A 76 -21.18 3.22 1.02
N VAL A 77 -19.99 2.63 1.11
CA VAL A 77 -19.41 2.11 2.35
C VAL A 77 -17.94 2.47 2.50
N GLU A 78 -17.48 2.51 3.74
CA GLU A 78 -16.06 2.62 4.06
C GLU A 78 -15.39 1.24 3.92
N LEU A 79 -14.61 1.07 2.86
CA LEU A 79 -14.03 -0.23 2.51
C LEU A 79 -13.08 -0.81 3.56
N ASP A 80 -12.40 0.02 4.33
CA ASP A 80 -11.52 -0.41 5.42
C ASP A 80 -12.28 -0.82 6.69
N LYS A 81 -13.62 -0.79 6.66
CA LYS A 81 -14.50 -1.26 7.74
C LYS A 81 -15.32 -2.49 7.36
N VAL A 82 -15.24 -2.97 6.11
CA VAL A 82 -16.07 -4.09 5.64
C VAL A 82 -15.58 -5.45 6.12
N ALA A 83 -14.28 -5.60 6.40
CA ALA A 83 -13.68 -6.82 6.93
C ALA A 83 -12.38 -6.51 7.69
N PRO A 84 -12.02 -7.30 8.73
CA PRO A 84 -10.84 -7.03 9.56
C PRO A 84 -9.49 -7.16 8.81
N TYR A 85 -9.47 -7.92 7.73
CA TYR A 85 -8.29 -8.12 6.87
C TYR A 85 -8.21 -7.12 5.70
N ILE A 86 -9.10 -6.13 5.61
CA ILE A 86 -9.04 -5.06 4.61
C ILE A 86 -8.65 -3.76 5.31
N ARG A 87 -7.58 -3.11 4.86
CA ARG A 87 -7.15 -1.80 5.38
C ARG A 87 -6.75 -0.86 4.26
N ARG A 88 -6.69 0.44 4.57
CA ARG A 88 -6.13 1.45 3.66
C ARG A 88 -4.65 1.19 3.38
N CYS A 89 -4.22 1.61 2.21
CA CYS A 89 -2.83 1.49 1.79
C CYS A 89 -1.95 2.55 2.44
N VAL A 90 -0.69 2.20 2.70
CA VAL A 90 0.26 3.11 3.35
C VAL A 90 0.67 4.25 2.42
N ASP A 91 0.58 4.03 1.11
CA ASP A 91 1.03 4.91 0.04
C ASP A 91 -0.08 5.50 -0.81
N VAL A 92 -1.23 4.83 -0.88
CA VAL A 92 -2.43 5.31 -1.60
C VAL A 92 -3.56 5.42 -0.59
N SER A 93 -3.80 6.62 -0.07
CA SER A 93 -4.74 6.84 1.05
C SER A 93 -6.18 6.40 0.74
N TRP A 94 -6.58 6.43 -0.53
CA TRP A 94 -7.87 5.92 -0.97
C TRP A 94 -7.86 4.42 -1.28
N GLY A 95 -6.72 3.83 -1.65
CA GLY A 95 -6.61 2.42 -1.98
C GLY A 95 -6.80 1.48 -0.78
N ILE A 96 -7.06 0.21 -1.07
CA ILE A 96 -7.17 -0.86 -0.06
C ILE A 96 -6.19 -2.00 -0.33
N GLN A 97 -5.77 -2.69 0.73
CA GLN A 97 -4.94 -3.88 0.66
C GLN A 97 -5.40 -4.91 1.68
N LEU A 98 -5.03 -6.16 1.41
CA LEU A 98 -5.20 -7.25 2.35
C LEU A 98 -4.12 -7.19 3.43
N VAL A 99 -4.50 -7.41 4.68
CA VAL A 99 -3.59 -7.51 5.83
C VAL A 99 -3.87 -8.79 6.61
N ASN A 100 -2.86 -9.32 7.29
CA ASN A 100 -3.06 -10.53 8.10
C ASN A 100 -3.90 -10.19 9.35
N GLU A 101 -4.96 -10.97 9.61
CA GLU A 101 -5.86 -10.82 10.76
C GLU A 101 -5.11 -10.82 12.10
N SER A 102 -3.97 -11.52 12.16
CA SER A 102 -3.16 -11.69 13.36
C SER A 102 -2.53 -10.41 13.91
N SER A 103 -2.64 -9.27 13.21
CA SER A 103 -2.10 -7.98 13.72
C SER A 103 -2.98 -7.35 14.80
N THR A 104 -4.04 -8.04 15.25
CA THR A 104 -4.92 -7.62 16.36
C THR A 104 -4.81 -8.53 17.59
N ARG A 105 -3.87 -9.49 17.58
CA ARG A 105 -3.44 -10.20 18.79
C ARG A 105 -1.93 -10.00 18.95
N TRP A 106 -1.56 -9.59 20.16
CA TRP A 106 -0.23 -9.27 20.70
C TRP A 106 0.18 -7.81 20.57
#